data_AF-A0A1Y2M7J8-F1
#
_entry.id   AF-A0A1Y2M7J8-F1
#
_cell.length_a   1.000
_cell.length_b   1.000
_cell.length_c   1.000
_cell.angle_alpha   90.00
_cell.angle_beta   90.00
_cell.angle_gamma   90.00
#
_symmetry.space_group_name_H-M   'P 1'
#
loop_
_entity.id
_entity.type
_entity.pdbx_description
1 polymer ?
#
loop_
_entity_poly.entity_id
_entity_poly.type
_entity_poly.pdbx_seq_one_letter_code
_entity_poly.pdbx_strand_id
1 'polypeptide(L)'
;MEPVAGALLAPLLIGATAYGHHLTTTYGATANYLAGGINVACWIAQFIGHGKFEGRAPALLDNLTQALFLAPFFVWFEILFSLGYRPELKSRVDKGVEEDIQKFRKSIGQNGKSH
;
A
#
# COMPACT_ATOMS: atom_id res chain seq x y z
N MET A 1 10.27 -1.44 15.47
CA MET A 1 9.14 -2.28 15.01
C MET A 1 8.63 -3.03 16.24
N GLU A 2 7.36 -2.88 16.64
CA GLU A 2 6.84 -3.67 17.77
C GLU A 2 6.92 -5.16 17.39
N PRO A 3 7.59 -6.02 18.19
CA PRO A 3 7.80 -7.43 17.85
C PRO A 3 6.49 -8.19 17.67
N VAL A 4 5.41 -7.70 18.29
CA VAL A 4 4.04 -8.24 18.16
C VAL A 4 3.50 -8.12 16.74
N ALA A 5 3.68 -6.98 16.08
CA ALA A 5 3.20 -6.77 14.70
C ALA A 5 3.95 -7.64 13.69
N GLY A 6 5.25 -7.87 13.92
CA GLY A 6 6.05 -8.81 13.13
C GLY A 6 5.65 -10.26 13.35
N ALA A 7 5.37 -10.65 14.59
CA ALA A 7 4.91 -12.00 14.93
C ALA A 7 3.53 -12.32 14.31
N LEU A 8 2.62 -11.34 14.24
CA LEU A 8 1.31 -11.51 13.61
C LEU A 8 1.39 -11.66 12.08
N LEU A 9 2.43 -11.08 11.47
CA LEU A 9 2.66 -11.16 10.02
C LEU A 9 3.33 -12.50 9.62
N ALA A 10 4.04 -13.15 10.55
CA ALA A 10 4.71 -14.42 10.34
C ALA A 10 3.80 -15.58 9.85
N PRO A 11 2.64 -15.89 10.48
CA PRO A 11 1.76 -16.96 9.98
C PRO A 11 1.20 -16.65 8.59
N LEU A 12 0.99 -15.37 8.27
CA LEU A 12 0.49 -14.94 6.96
C LEU A 12 1.55 -15.12 5.87
N LEU A 13 2.82 -14.78 6.17
CA LEU A 13 3.95 -15.06 5.29
C LEU A 13 4.20 -16.55 5.10
N ILE A 14 4.19 -17.33 6.19
CA ILE A 14 4.39 -18.78 6.12
C ILE A 14 3.26 -19.43 5.30
N GLY A 15 2.01 -19.04 5.54
CA GLY A 15 0.85 -19.49 4.77
C GLY A 15 0.96 -19.12 3.29
N ALA A 16 1.32 -17.88 2.98
CA ALA A 16 1.52 -17.44 1.59
C ALA A 16 2.64 -18.22 0.89
N THR A 17 3.74 -18.49 1.60
CA THR A 17 4.89 -19.23 1.06
C THR A 17 4.54 -20.70 0.83
N ALA A 18 3.87 -21.33 1.79
CA ALA A 18 3.40 -22.72 1.67
C ALA A 18 2.38 -22.87 0.52
N TYR A 19 1.47 -21.91 0.37
CA TYR A 19 0.50 -21.89 -0.71
C TYR A 19 1.16 -21.67 -2.07
N GLY A 20 2.11 -20.73 -2.18
CA GLY A 20 2.90 -20.51 -3.38
C GLY A 20 3.72 -21.75 -3.78
N HIS A 21 4.30 -22.45 -2.80
CA HIS A 21 4.99 -23.71 -3.01
C HIS A 21 4.03 -24.78 -3.55
N HIS A 22 2.86 -24.95 -2.93
CA HIS A 22 1.84 -25.89 -3.39
C HIS A 22 1.38 -25.60 -4.83
N LEU A 23 1.15 -24.33 -5.18
CA LEU A 23 0.76 -23.93 -6.53
C LEU A 23 1.84 -24.23 -7.57
N THR A 24 3.11 -23.95 -7.25
CA THR A 24 4.24 -24.21 -8.15
C THR A 24 4.54 -25.71 -8.29
N THR A 25 4.36 -26.52 -7.25
CA THR A 25 4.48 -27.98 -7.37
C THR A 25 3.32 -28.61 -8.15
N THR A 26 2.12 -28.04 -8.07
CA THR A 26 0.91 -28.59 -8.72
C THR A 26 0.80 -28.20 -10.20
N TYR A 27 1.10 -26.93 -10.53
CA TYR A 27 0.89 -26.37 -11.87
C TYR A 27 2.20 -26.02 -12.59
N GLY A 28 3.36 -26.26 -11.96
CA GLY A 28 4.66 -26.01 -12.55
C GLY A 28 4.89 -24.53 -12.88
N ALA A 29 5.63 -24.28 -13.96
CA ALA A 29 5.99 -22.92 -14.40
C ALA A 29 4.77 -22.05 -14.77
N THR A 30 3.61 -22.65 -15.10
CA THR A 30 2.37 -21.93 -15.43
C THR A 30 1.89 -21.07 -14.27
N ALA A 31 2.04 -21.53 -13.01
CA ALA A 31 1.70 -20.74 -11.83
C ALA A 31 2.54 -19.45 -11.74
N ASN A 32 3.83 -19.52 -12.11
CA ASN A 32 4.72 -18.37 -12.10
C ASN A 32 4.38 -17.37 -13.20
N TYR A 33 4.04 -17.84 -14.41
CA TYR A 33 3.62 -16.97 -15.50
C TYR A 33 2.31 -16.24 -15.16
N LEU A 34 1.34 -16.93 -14.57
CA LEU A 34 0.08 -16.32 -14.15
C LEU A 34 0.31 -15.32 -13.01
N ALA A 35 1.10 -15.67 -12.00
CA ALA A 35 1.45 -14.77 -10.90
C ALA A 35 2.20 -13.52 -11.39
N GLY A 36 3.14 -13.69 -12.32
CA GLY A 36 3.85 -12.57 -12.96
C GLY A 36 2.91 -11.68 -13.77
N GLY A 37 1.98 -12.26 -14.54
CA GLY A 37 0.97 -11.52 -15.28
C GLY A 37 0.05 -10.70 -14.38
N ILE A 38 -0.44 -11.29 -13.28
CA ILE A 38 -1.24 -10.58 -12.27
C ILE A 38 -0.43 -9.45 -11.63
N ASN A 39 0.83 -9.69 -11.28
CA ASN A 39 1.69 -8.69 -10.68
C ASN A 39 1.86 -7.46 -11.60
N VAL A 40 2.17 -7.69 -12.88
CA VAL A 40 2.29 -6.62 -13.88
C VAL A 40 0.97 -5.89 -14.07
N ALA A 41 -0.16 -6.61 -14.14
CA ALA A 41 -1.48 -6.00 -14.25
C ALA A 41 -1.82 -5.10 -13.05
N CYS A 42 -1.51 -5.54 -11.83
CA CYS A 42 -1.69 -4.74 -10.61
C CYS A 42 -0.83 -3.47 -10.64
N TRP A 43 0.43 -3.55 -11.07
CA TRP A 43 1.30 -2.38 -11.24
C TRP A 43 0.75 -1.40 -12.27
N ILE A 44 0.31 -1.89 -13.43
CA ILE A 44 -0.33 -1.06 -14.45
C ILE A 44 -1.57 -0.36 -13.87
N ALA A 45 -2.42 -1.09 -13.14
CA ALA A 45 -3.61 -0.53 -12.51
C ALA A 45 -3.26 0.54 -11.47
N GLN A 46 -2.20 0.34 -10.67
CA GLN A 46 -1.70 1.34 -9.71
C GLN A 46 -1.22 2.61 -10.43
N PHE A 47 -0.39 2.47 -11.47
CA PHE A 47 0.10 3.62 -12.23
C PHE A 47 -1.02 4.36 -12.97
N ILE A 48 -2.01 3.66 -13.50
CA ILE A 48 -3.19 4.26 -14.13
C ILE A 48 -4.05 4.98 -13.09
N GLY A 49 -4.29 4.38 -11.93
CA GLY A 49 -5.03 5.00 -10.84
C GLY A 49 -4.37 6.30 -10.38
N HIS A 50 -3.09 6.25 -10.04
CA HIS A 50 -2.35 7.45 -9.61
C HIS A 50 -2.17 8.48 -10.73
N GLY A 51 -1.86 8.05 -11.96
CA GLY A 51 -1.61 8.94 -13.09
C GLY A 51 -2.87 9.62 -13.66
N LYS A 52 -4.00 8.91 -13.72
CA LYS A 52 -5.23 9.41 -14.35
C LYS A 52 -6.22 10.04 -13.36
N PHE A 53 -6.34 9.51 -12.14
CA PHE A 53 -7.32 10.00 -11.17
C PHE A 53 -6.77 11.04 -10.19
N GLU A 54 -5.48 11.01 -9.85
CA GLU A 54 -4.92 11.93 -8.86
C GLU A 54 -4.19 13.13 -9.47
N GLY A 55 -3.76 13.07 -10.75
CA GLY A 55 -3.18 14.21 -11.48
C GLY A 55 -1.93 14.84 -10.85
N ARG A 56 -1.33 14.20 -9.83
CA ARG A 56 -0.13 14.67 -9.13
C ARG A 56 1.07 13.97 -9.75
N ALA A 57 2.16 14.73 -9.97
CA ALA A 57 3.48 14.10 -10.11
C ALA A 57 3.68 13.22 -8.85
N PRO A 58 4.04 11.94 -9.00
CA PRO A 58 4.02 11.04 -7.86
C PRO A 58 5.01 11.57 -6.82
N ALA A 59 4.55 11.89 -5.61
CA ALA A 59 5.45 12.05 -4.45
C ALA A 59 6.25 10.75 -4.19
N LEU A 60 5.79 9.64 -4.79
CA LEU A 60 6.51 8.39 -4.99
C LEU A 60 7.80 8.53 -5.81
N LEU A 61 8.00 9.53 -6.68
CA LEU A 61 9.27 9.67 -7.40
C LEU A 61 10.36 10.36 -6.56
N ASP A 62 9.96 11.22 -5.61
CA ASP A 62 10.90 11.86 -4.68
C ASP A 62 11.37 10.90 -3.57
N ASN A 63 10.54 9.92 -3.19
CA ASN A 63 10.87 8.96 -2.13
C ASN A 63 10.22 7.58 -2.35
N LEU A 64 10.50 6.97 -3.52
CA LEU A 64 9.91 5.71 -3.97
C LEU A 64 10.10 4.57 -2.97
N THR A 65 11.29 4.48 -2.39
CA THR A 65 11.62 3.43 -1.44
C THR A 65 10.76 3.52 -0.19
N GLN A 66 10.59 4.72 0.37
CA GLN A 66 9.71 4.89 1.54
C GLN A 66 8.27 4.58 1.20
N ALA A 67 7.75 5.07 0.08
CA ALA A 67 6.37 4.83 -0.30
C ALA A 67 6.11 3.34 -0.61
N LEU A 68 7.04 2.65 -1.27
CA LEU A 68 6.94 1.21 -1.57
C LEU A 68 7.05 0.35 -0.31
N PHE A 69 7.94 0.70 0.64
CA PHE A 69 8.03 -0.03 1.90
C PHE A 69 6.82 0.26 2.80
N LEU A 70 6.40 1.51 2.90
CA LEU A 70 5.36 1.94 3.83
C LEU A 70 3.96 1.55 3.37
N ALA A 71 3.69 1.48 2.07
CA ALA A 71 2.36 1.13 1.57
C ALA A 71 1.87 -0.27 2.01
N PRO A 72 2.67 -1.35 1.91
CA PRO A 72 2.33 -2.65 2.49
C PRO A 72 2.10 -2.59 4.01
N PHE A 73 2.94 -1.84 4.73
CA PHE A 73 2.76 -1.66 6.17
C PHE A 73 1.46 -0.91 6.49
N PHE A 74 1.08 0.08 5.69
CA PHE A 74 -0.17 0.82 5.85
C PHE A 74 -1.38 -0.11 5.77
N VAL A 75 -1.45 -0.95 4.72
CA VAL A 75 -2.52 -1.95 4.56
C VAL A 75 -2.50 -2.96 5.72
N TRP A 76 -1.31 -3.40 6.15
CA TRP A 76 -1.19 -4.30 7.31
C TRP A 76 -1.73 -3.67 8.59
N PHE A 77 -1.38 -2.41 8.86
CA PHE A 77 -1.89 -1.69 10.02
C PHE A 77 -3.40 -1.47 9.93
N GLU A 78 -3.96 -1.22 8.75
CA GLU A 78 -5.41 -1.10 8.57
C GLU A 78 -6.15 -2.39 8.91
N ILE A 79 -5.61 -3.56 8.50
CA ILE A 79 -6.13 -4.87 8.90
C ILE A 79 -6.02 -5.05 10.42
N LEU A 80 -4.88 -4.71 11.02
CA LEU A 80 -4.70 -4.78 12.48
C LEU A 80 -5.68 -3.85 13.21
N PHE A 81 -5.90 -2.63 12.71
CA PHE A 81 -6.84 -1.65 13.26
C PHE A 81 -8.29 -2.14 13.14
N SER A 82 -8.66 -2.78 12.03
CA SER A 82 -9.95 -3.45 11.84
C SER A 82 -10.18 -4.57 12.87
N LEU A 83 -9.10 -5.26 13.27
CA LEU A 83 -9.12 -6.26 14.34
C LEU A 83 -9.05 -5.64 15.76
N GLY A 84 -9.11 -4.31 15.90
CA GLY A 84 -9.13 -3.60 17.17
C GLY A 84 -7.75 -3.27 17.76
N TYR A 85 -6.66 -3.46 17.01
CA TYR A 85 -5.31 -3.13 17.47
C TYR A 85 -5.12 -1.61 17.59
N ARG A 86 -4.59 -1.12 18.72
CA ARG A 86 -4.15 0.27 18.98
C ARG A 86 -5.00 1.38 18.31
N PRO A 87 -6.25 1.60 18.74
CA PRO A 87 -7.15 2.62 18.16
C PRO A 87 -6.62 4.07 18.28
N GLU A 88 -5.81 4.35 19.31
CA GLU A 88 -5.17 5.67 19.47
C GLU A 88 -4.18 5.98 18.33
N LEU A 89 -3.45 4.97 17.85
CA LEU A 89 -2.52 5.14 16.73
C LEU A 89 -3.29 5.41 15.44
N LYS A 90 -4.38 4.68 15.21
CA LYS A 90 -5.30 4.91 14.09
C LYS A 90 -5.80 6.37 14.08
N SER A 91 -6.31 6.86 15.22
CA SER A 91 -6.81 8.24 15.32
C SER A 91 -5.74 9.29 15.01
N ARG A 92 -4.48 9.06 15.40
CA ARG A 92 -3.37 9.97 15.08
C ARG A 92 -3.02 9.95 13.60
N VAL A 93 -3.03 8.79 12.96
CA VAL A 93 -2.79 8.64 11.52
C VAL A 93 -3.92 9.32 10.73
N ASP A 94 -5.17 9.07 11.07
CA ASP A 94 -6.34 9.65 10.40
C ASP A 94 -6.29 11.19 10.45
N LYS A 95 -5.96 11.76 11.61
CA LYS A 95 -5.77 13.22 11.75
C LYS A 95 -4.66 13.77 10.86
N GLY A 96 -3.52 13.08 10.77
CA GLY A 96 -2.42 13.48 9.91
C GLY A 96 -2.81 13.46 8.42
N VAL A 97 -3.54 12.43 7.99
CA VAL A 97 -4.06 12.34 6.61
C VAL A 97 -5.04 13.47 6.31
N GLU A 98 -5.96 13.77 7.23
CA GLU A 98 -6.91 14.87 7.08
C GLU A 98 -6.20 16.23 6.93
N GLU A 99 -5.17 16.48 7.76
CA GLU A 99 -4.36 17.70 7.69
C GLU A 99 -3.63 17.82 6.33
N ASP A 100 -3.07 16.74 5.82
CA ASP A 100 -2.36 16.74 4.54
C ASP A 100 -3.31 16.88 3.34
N ILE A 101 -4.51 16.29 3.41
CA ILE A 101 -5.58 16.52 2.43
C ILE A 101 -5.98 18.00 2.44
N GLN A 102 -6.13 18.62 3.62
CA GLN A 102 -6.47 20.03 3.74
C GLN A 102 -5.37 20.95 3.20
N LYS A 103 -4.09 20.67 3.51
CA LYS A 103 -2.94 21.41 2.96
C LYS A 103 -2.91 21.32 1.43
N PHE A 104 -3.14 20.13 0.88
CA PHE A 104 -3.20 19.93 -0.57
C PHE A 104 -4.37 20.67 -1.23
N ARG A 105 -5.57 20.61 -0.64
CA ARG A 105 -6.72 21.39 -1.13
C ARG A 105 -6.43 22.90 -1.13
N LYS A 106 -5.74 23.40 -0.11
CA LYS A 106 -5.31 24.80 -0.04
C LYS A 106 -4.27 25.14 -1.12
N SER A 107 -3.29 24.28 -1.38
CA SER A 107 -2.28 24.51 -2.43
C SER A 107 -2.89 24.51 -3.84
N ILE A 108 -3.87 23.64 -4.12
CA ILE A 108 -4.62 23.65 -5.38
C ILE A 108 -5.44 24.95 -5.52
N GLY A 109 -6.11 25.38 -4.45
CA GLY A 109 -6.92 26.60 -4.44
C GLY A 109 -6.12 27.91 -4.53
N GLN A 110 -4.83 27.91 -4.17
CA GLN A 110 -3.94 29.06 -4.31
C GLN A 110 -3.34 29.14 -5.73
N ASN A 111 -2.97 28.02 -6.35
CA ASN A 111 -2.48 27.99 -7.74
C ASN A 111 -3.56 28.29 -8.79
N GLY A 112 -4.85 28.10 -8.46
CA GLY A 112 -5.97 28.48 -9.34
C GLY A 112 -6.36 29.97 -9.29
N LYS A 113 -5.73 30.78 -8.41
CA LYS A 113 -6.02 32.22 -8.25
C LYS A 113 -4.92 33.13 -8.80
N SER A 114 -3.86 32.57 -9.38
CA SER A 114 -2.72 33.30 -9.93
C SER A 114 -2.71 33.35 -11.47
N HIS A 115 -3.88 33.28 -12.10
CA HIS A 115 -4.07 33.61 -13.52
C HIS A 115 -5.19 34.62 -13.68
#